data_AF-S2JWK0-F1
#
_entry.id   AF-S2JWK0-F1
#
_cell.length_a   1.000
_cell.length_b   1.000
_cell.length_c   1.000
_cell.angle_alpha   90.00
_cell.angle_beta   90.00
_cell.angle_gamma   90.00
#
_symmetry.space_group_name_H-M   'P 1'
#
loop_
_entity.id
_entity.type
_entity.pdbx_description
1 polymer ?
#
loop_
_entity_poly.entity_id
_entity_poly.type
_entity_poly.pdbx_seq_one_letter_code
_entity_poly.pdbx_strand_id
1 'polypeptide(L)'
;MIKPTITLQDLQDTDKANSIINQSFDQVLGLVKESRQWPVIYTHGDITTRKNKGPQHDYIQRSSIHGADQVTYDQLRSLLYLNHSLNETKYVKQLTDAILLQHVNDEADLFWLGFKTPVPSSNREFVELVATRENTRSFMVTSQPVAYTQVKQGYVRGAYEAWELVSEIENEQGDKVVEWICIQRSSAGGLIPRFMSDWVAAKDFHHDVEGIIKYIQNKSNQ
;
A
#
# COMPACT_ATOMS: atom_id res chain seq x y z
N MET A 1 9.27 -11.78 -11.58
CA MET A 1 9.79 -10.55 -10.95
C MET A 1 8.95 -9.44 -11.53
N ILE A 2 8.24 -8.69 -10.68
CA ILE A 2 7.53 -7.49 -11.13
C ILE A 2 8.59 -6.58 -11.73
N LYS A 3 8.48 -6.30 -13.03
CA LYS A 3 9.40 -5.42 -13.74
C LYS A 3 8.78 -4.03 -13.76
N PRO A 4 9.47 -3.00 -13.24
CA PRO A 4 9.01 -1.63 -13.38
C PRO A 4 8.82 -1.29 -14.86
N THR A 5 7.64 -0.79 -15.21
CA THR A 5 7.31 -0.31 -16.56
C THR A 5 7.42 1.21 -16.65
N ILE A 6 7.29 1.90 -15.52
CA ILE A 6 7.45 3.36 -15.39
C ILE A 6 8.94 3.67 -15.25
N THR A 7 9.43 4.66 -15.98
CA THR A 7 10.81 5.15 -15.90
C THR A 7 10.86 6.59 -15.38
N LEU A 8 12.04 7.03 -14.92
CA LEU A 8 12.24 8.43 -14.54
C LEU A 8 11.94 9.40 -15.70
N GLN A 9 12.21 9.00 -16.94
CA GLN A 9 11.92 9.83 -18.11
C GLN A 9 10.41 10.02 -18.30
N ASP A 10 9.61 9.00 -17.98
CA ASP A 10 8.16 9.08 -18.08
C ASP A 10 7.58 10.07 -17.07
N LEU A 11 8.23 10.22 -15.91
CA LEU A 11 7.84 11.16 -14.85
C LEU A 11 8.29 12.60 -15.10
N GLN A 12 9.14 12.84 -16.10
CA GLN A 12 9.54 14.18 -16.54
C GLN A 12 8.60 14.76 -17.60
N ASP A 13 7.85 13.90 -18.28
CA ASP A 13 6.82 14.29 -19.23
C ASP A 13 5.47 14.38 -18.49
N THR A 14 4.97 15.61 -18.33
CA THR A 14 3.75 15.89 -17.57
C THR A 14 2.53 15.11 -18.10
N ASP A 15 2.34 15.04 -19.42
CA ASP A 15 1.17 14.37 -20.00
C ASP A 15 1.27 12.86 -19.80
N LYS A 16 2.48 12.32 -19.97
CA LYS A 16 2.74 10.90 -19.73
C LYS A 16 2.59 10.52 -18.26
N ALA A 17 3.13 11.32 -17.35
CA ALA A 17 2.99 11.12 -15.91
C ALA A 17 1.52 11.14 -15.48
N ASN A 18 0.75 12.14 -15.92
CA ASN A 18 -0.68 12.23 -15.65
C ASN A 18 -1.46 11.03 -16.21
N SER A 19 -1.11 10.57 -17.41
CA SER A 19 -1.73 9.37 -18.01
C SER A 19 -1.47 8.11 -17.18
N ILE A 20 -0.23 7.90 -16.70
CA ILE A 20 0.14 6.78 -15.83
C ILE A 20 -0.63 6.84 -14.51
N ILE A 21 -0.69 8.01 -13.88
CA ILE A 21 -1.41 8.23 -12.62
C ILE A 21 -2.90 7.93 -12.79
N ASN A 22 -3.53 8.48 -13.82
CA ASN A 22 -4.95 8.23 -14.12
C ASN A 22 -5.22 6.76 -14.35
N GLN A 23 -4.39 6.08 -15.15
CA GLN A 23 -4.52 4.64 -15.38
C GLN A 23 -4.42 3.83 -14.08
N SER A 24 -3.56 4.25 -13.13
CA SER A 24 -3.43 3.58 -11.84
C SER A 24 -4.72 3.70 -11.01
N PHE A 25 -5.37 4.87 -11.01
CA PHE A 25 -6.64 5.08 -10.32
C PHE A 25 -7.82 4.36 -10.98
N ASP A 26 -7.86 4.33 -12.31
CA ASP A 26 -8.91 3.61 -13.06
C ASP A 26 -8.94 2.11 -12.72
N GLN A 27 -7.80 1.54 -12.32
CA GLN A 27 -7.70 0.14 -11.90
C GLN A 27 -8.28 -0.12 -10.51
N VAL A 28 -8.26 0.86 -9.60
CA VAL A 28 -8.58 0.67 -8.18
C VAL A 28 -9.98 0.08 -8.00
N LEU A 29 -11.00 0.72 -8.58
CA LEU A 29 -12.39 0.29 -8.40
C LEU A 29 -12.65 -1.09 -9.02
N GLY A 30 -12.04 -1.36 -10.18
CA GLY A 30 -12.14 -2.66 -10.85
C GLY A 30 -11.52 -3.78 -10.02
N LEU A 31 -10.30 -3.58 -9.54
CA LEU A 31 -9.58 -4.53 -8.69
C LEU A 31 -10.27 -4.73 -7.34
N VAL A 32 -10.77 -3.66 -6.70
CA VAL A 32 -11.55 -3.75 -5.46
C VAL A 32 -12.80 -4.61 -5.68
N LYS A 33 -13.56 -4.35 -6.74
CA LYS A 33 -14.76 -5.12 -7.06
C LYS A 33 -14.44 -6.60 -7.29
N GLU A 34 -13.40 -6.90 -8.07
CA GLU A 34 -12.97 -8.27 -8.34
C GLU A 34 -12.48 -8.97 -7.05
N SER A 35 -11.66 -8.28 -6.26
CA SER A 35 -11.00 -8.85 -5.09
C SER A 35 -11.95 -9.31 -4.00
N ARG A 36 -13.13 -8.69 -3.90
CA ARG A 36 -14.20 -9.15 -2.99
C ARG A 36 -14.67 -10.57 -3.27
N GLN A 37 -14.51 -11.04 -4.52
CA GLN A 37 -14.89 -12.40 -4.93
C GLN A 37 -13.76 -13.42 -4.76
N TRP A 38 -12.54 -12.98 -4.41
CA TRP A 38 -11.41 -13.89 -4.25
C TRP A 38 -11.59 -14.77 -3.00
N PRO A 39 -11.04 -16.01 -3.01
CA PRO A 39 -11.05 -16.87 -1.84
C PRO A 39 -10.40 -16.21 -0.62
N VAL A 40 -11.11 -16.28 0.52
CA VAL A 40 -10.53 -15.92 1.82
C VAL A 40 -9.51 -16.96 2.20
N ILE A 41 -8.30 -16.52 2.55
CA ILE A 41 -7.21 -17.38 3.00
C ILE A 41 -6.84 -17.17 4.46
N TYR A 42 -7.27 -16.05 5.07
CA TYR A 42 -7.00 -15.72 6.46
C TYR A 42 -8.02 -14.70 6.99
N THR A 43 -8.31 -14.77 8.28
CA THR A 43 -9.19 -13.84 9.01
C THR A 43 -8.62 -13.60 10.41
N HIS A 44 -8.63 -12.35 10.86
CA HIS A 44 -8.22 -11.93 12.20
C HIS A 44 -9.11 -10.77 12.69
N GLY A 45 -10.02 -11.05 13.61
CA GLY A 45 -11.04 -10.07 14.01
C GLY A 45 -11.84 -9.59 12.79
N ASP A 46 -11.92 -8.27 12.61
CA ASP A 46 -12.61 -7.62 11.48
C ASP A 46 -11.75 -7.53 10.20
N ILE A 47 -10.54 -8.11 10.21
CA ILE A 47 -9.61 -8.10 9.09
C ILE A 47 -9.71 -9.41 8.32
N THR A 48 -9.90 -9.32 7.01
CA THR A 48 -9.92 -10.46 6.10
C THR A 48 -8.82 -10.34 5.06
N THR A 49 -8.15 -11.45 4.77
CA THR A 49 -7.17 -11.55 3.68
C THR A 49 -7.68 -12.52 2.61
N ARG A 50 -7.70 -12.04 1.36
CA ARG A 50 -8.06 -12.82 0.18
C ARG A 50 -6.88 -12.95 -0.76
N LYS A 51 -6.88 -14.00 -1.59
CA LYS A 51 -5.79 -14.25 -2.54
C LYS A 51 -6.33 -14.69 -3.88
N ASN A 52 -5.77 -14.14 -4.96
CA ASN A 52 -6.00 -14.62 -6.31
C ASN A 52 -4.67 -14.87 -7.03
N LYS A 53 -4.67 -15.89 -7.89
CA LYS A 53 -3.52 -16.17 -8.75
C LYS A 53 -3.47 -15.13 -9.85
N GLY A 54 -2.49 -14.23 -9.78
CA GLY A 54 -2.21 -13.33 -10.88
C GLY A 54 -1.38 -14.02 -11.98
N PRO A 55 -1.27 -13.42 -13.16
CA PRO A 55 -0.57 -14.04 -14.29
C PRO A 55 0.93 -14.26 -14.05
N GLN A 56 1.55 -13.49 -13.14
CA GLN A 56 2.99 -13.61 -12.82
C GLN A 56 3.28 -13.64 -11.31
N HIS A 57 2.48 -12.91 -10.54
CA HIS A 57 2.58 -12.77 -9.09
C HIS A 57 1.16 -12.82 -8.53
N ASP A 58 0.99 -13.46 -7.37
CA ASP A 58 -0.32 -13.54 -6.74
C ASP A 58 -0.73 -12.17 -6.20
N TYR A 59 -2.00 -11.84 -6.37
CA TYR A 59 -2.59 -10.70 -5.69
C TYR A 59 -3.01 -11.14 -4.29
N ILE A 60 -2.68 -10.30 -3.31
CA ILE A 60 -3.16 -10.43 -1.95
C ILE A 60 -3.98 -9.20 -1.64
N GLN A 61 -5.19 -9.40 -1.16
CA GLN A 61 -6.08 -8.34 -0.74
C GLN A 61 -6.29 -8.43 0.77
N ARG A 62 -6.26 -7.29 1.44
CA ARG A 62 -6.60 -7.13 2.86
C ARG A 62 -7.73 -6.12 3.00
N SER A 63 -8.79 -6.48 3.72
CA SER A 63 -9.97 -5.64 3.96
C SER A 63 -10.26 -5.59 5.43
N SER A 64 -10.69 -4.43 5.90
CA SER A 64 -11.10 -4.22 7.27
C SER A 64 -12.21 -3.18 7.33
N ILE A 65 -13.12 -3.33 8.28
CA ILE A 65 -14.18 -2.37 8.58
C ILE A 65 -13.98 -1.92 10.02
N HIS A 66 -14.01 -0.61 10.25
CA HIS A 66 -13.75 -0.03 11.57
C HIS A 66 -14.88 0.90 11.99
N GLY A 67 -15.31 0.76 13.23
CA GLY A 67 -16.24 1.70 13.87
C GLY A 67 -15.54 3.00 14.26
N ALA A 68 -16.31 4.06 14.46
CA ALA A 68 -15.80 5.36 14.90
C ALA A 68 -15.14 5.33 16.30
N ASP A 69 -15.42 4.30 17.10
CA ASP A 69 -14.76 4.00 18.38
C ASP A 69 -13.33 3.49 18.22
N GLN A 70 -13.02 2.85 17.09
CA GLN A 70 -11.68 2.35 16.77
C GLN A 70 -10.86 3.40 16.02
N VAL A 71 -11.41 3.92 14.91
CA VAL A 71 -10.77 4.92 14.05
C VAL A 71 -11.81 5.62 13.16
N THR A 72 -11.66 6.93 12.97
CA THR A 72 -12.53 7.71 12.06
C THR A 72 -11.93 7.84 10.65
N TYR A 73 -12.78 8.17 9.67
CA TYR A 73 -12.33 8.39 8.30
C TYR A 73 -11.28 9.50 8.23
N ASP A 74 -11.48 10.59 8.96
CA ASP A 74 -10.57 11.74 8.94
C ASP A 74 -9.21 11.39 9.56
N GLN A 75 -9.18 10.51 10.57
CA GLN A 75 -7.95 9.99 11.14
C GLN A 75 -7.18 9.11 10.14
N LEU A 76 -7.84 8.19 9.44
CA LEU A 76 -7.20 7.40 8.38
C LEU A 76 -6.73 8.29 7.22
N ARG A 77 -7.56 9.24 6.77
CA ARG A 77 -7.19 10.20 5.73
C ARG A 77 -5.94 11.00 6.10
N SER A 78 -5.81 11.41 7.36
CA SER A 78 -4.63 12.17 7.81
C SER A 78 -3.31 11.40 7.72
N LEU A 79 -3.37 10.06 7.66
CA LEU A 79 -2.19 9.19 7.63
C LEU A 79 -1.96 8.53 6.28
N LEU A 80 -3.02 8.02 5.66
CA LEU A 80 -2.96 7.25 4.43
C LEU A 80 -3.10 8.13 3.18
N TYR A 81 -3.80 9.25 3.26
CA TYR A 81 -3.95 10.16 2.12
C TYR A 81 -2.90 11.27 2.17
N LEU A 82 -2.80 11.99 3.29
CA LEU A 82 -1.84 13.08 3.43
C LEU A 82 -0.44 12.53 3.72
N ASN A 83 0.56 12.85 2.89
CA ASN A 83 1.96 12.46 3.09
C ASN A 83 2.15 10.94 3.36
N HIS A 84 1.45 10.10 2.59
CA HIS A 84 1.34 8.65 2.78
C HIS A 84 2.66 7.98 3.21
N SER A 85 3.67 7.97 2.33
CA SER A 85 4.93 7.26 2.58
C SER A 85 5.74 7.82 3.75
N LEU A 86 5.65 9.12 4.01
CA LEU A 86 6.31 9.72 5.18
C LEU A 86 5.62 9.29 6.48
N ASN A 87 4.30 9.10 6.45
CA ASN A 87 3.54 8.64 7.59
C ASN A 87 3.71 7.14 7.87
N GLU A 88 3.86 6.31 6.83
CA GLU A 88 4.06 4.86 6.98
C GLU A 88 5.22 4.52 7.93
N THR A 89 6.32 5.28 7.89
CA THR A 89 7.49 5.08 8.78
C THR A 89 7.15 5.13 10.27
N LYS A 90 6.00 5.73 10.64
CA LYS A 90 5.58 5.94 12.02
C LYS A 90 4.84 4.72 12.60
N TYR A 91 4.31 3.85 11.75
CA TYR A 91 3.51 2.69 12.18
C TYR A 91 3.93 1.36 11.53
N VAL A 92 4.60 1.37 10.39
CA VAL A 92 5.17 0.17 9.74
C VAL A 92 6.58 -0.08 10.28
N LYS A 93 6.72 -1.04 11.20
CA LYS A 93 7.97 -1.30 11.93
C LYS A 93 9.16 -1.64 11.03
N GLN A 94 8.90 -2.29 9.90
CA GLN A 94 9.95 -2.72 8.97
C GLN A 94 10.40 -1.58 8.04
N LEU A 95 9.56 -0.55 7.82
CA LEU A 95 9.90 0.59 6.98
C LEU A 95 10.77 1.56 7.78
N THR A 96 12.07 1.58 7.48
CA THR A 96 13.06 2.39 8.20
C THR A 96 13.11 3.82 7.71
N ASP A 97 12.85 4.04 6.41
CA ASP A 97 13.09 5.31 5.75
C ASP A 97 12.09 5.51 4.61
N ALA A 98 11.62 6.75 4.47
CA ALA A 98 10.93 7.24 3.28
C ALA A 98 11.59 8.54 2.83
N ILE A 99 12.14 8.54 1.62
CA ILE A 99 12.87 9.69 1.06
C ILE A 99 12.17 10.11 -0.21
N LEU A 100 11.67 11.35 -0.24
CA LEU A 100 11.15 11.97 -1.45
C LEU A 100 12.30 12.16 -2.44
N LEU A 101 12.21 11.50 -3.60
CA LEU A 101 13.18 11.62 -4.68
C LEU A 101 12.79 12.72 -5.67
N GLN A 102 11.50 12.81 -5.99
CA GLN A 102 10.98 13.77 -6.96
C GLN A 102 9.51 14.06 -6.64
N HIS A 103 9.14 15.34 -6.66
CA HIS A 103 7.75 15.75 -6.76
C HIS A 103 7.28 15.63 -8.20
N VAL A 104 6.18 14.91 -8.45
CA VAL A 104 5.68 14.66 -9.82
C VAL A 104 4.56 15.64 -10.16
N ASN A 105 3.51 15.67 -9.33
CA ASN A 105 2.40 16.64 -9.42
C ASN A 105 1.64 16.70 -8.08
N ASP A 106 0.54 17.44 -8.03
CA ASP A 106 -0.27 17.61 -6.81
C ASP A 106 -0.87 16.30 -6.25
N GLU A 107 -0.99 15.26 -7.08
CA GLU A 107 -1.53 13.95 -6.67
C GLU A 107 -0.45 12.92 -6.35
N ALA A 108 0.79 13.12 -6.82
CA ALA A 108 1.79 12.06 -6.84
C ALA A 108 3.23 12.50 -6.64
N ASP A 109 3.98 11.63 -5.96
CA ASP A 109 5.38 11.81 -5.62
C ASP A 109 6.15 10.51 -5.83
N LEU A 110 7.43 10.62 -6.15
CA LEU A 110 8.35 9.50 -6.26
C LEU A 110 9.14 9.33 -4.96
N PHE A 111 9.04 8.16 -4.33
CA PHE A 111 9.73 7.84 -3.08
C PHE A 111 10.75 6.73 -3.24
N TRP A 112 11.82 6.82 -2.45
CA TRP A 112 12.67 5.69 -2.08
C TRP A 112 12.28 5.23 -0.68
N LEU A 113 11.99 3.95 -0.54
CA LEU A 113 11.57 3.31 0.71
C LEU A 113 12.59 2.27 1.15
N GLY A 114 13.06 2.37 2.39
CA GLY A 114 14.00 1.43 3.00
C GLY A 114 13.28 0.47 3.94
N PHE A 115 13.45 -0.84 3.73
CA PHE A 115 12.85 -1.88 4.56
C PHE A 115 13.90 -2.77 5.22
N LYS A 116 13.77 -2.93 6.53
CA LYS A 116 14.55 -3.87 7.31
C LYS A 116 13.97 -5.27 7.20
N THR A 117 14.82 -6.23 6.86
CA THR A 117 14.44 -7.65 6.82
C THR A 117 15.08 -8.42 8.00
N PRO A 118 14.54 -9.59 8.36
CA PRO A 118 15.17 -10.45 9.35
C PRO A 118 16.56 -10.94 8.88
N VAL A 119 17.54 -10.85 9.78
CA VAL A 119 18.89 -11.42 9.58
C VAL A 119 18.74 -12.94 9.34
N PRO A 120 19.45 -13.55 8.36
CA PRO A 120 20.59 -13.01 7.59
C PRO A 120 20.23 -12.40 6.22
N SER A 121 18.97 -12.08 5.95
CA SER A 121 18.58 -11.48 4.67
C SER A 121 19.11 -10.05 4.56
N SER A 122 19.52 -9.62 3.36
CA SER A 122 19.81 -8.21 3.10
C SER A 122 18.53 -7.37 3.27
N ASN A 123 18.66 -6.07 3.54
CA ASN A 123 17.50 -5.17 3.55
C ASN A 123 16.89 -5.04 2.15
N ARG A 124 15.68 -4.48 2.06
CA ARG A 124 15.00 -4.24 0.79
C ARG A 124 14.77 -2.76 0.56
N GLU A 125 14.97 -2.32 -0.66
CA GLU A 125 14.58 -0.99 -1.08
C GLU A 125 13.48 -1.09 -2.13
N PHE A 126 12.58 -0.12 -2.12
CA PHE A 126 11.57 0.06 -3.15
C PHE A 126 11.65 1.49 -3.66
N VAL A 127 11.39 1.67 -4.95
CA VAL A 127 11.29 2.98 -5.58
C VAL A 127 9.94 3.05 -6.26
N GLU A 128 9.06 3.90 -5.74
CA GLU A 128 7.63 3.84 -6.00
C GLU A 128 7.09 5.23 -6.33
N LEU A 129 6.31 5.30 -7.40
CA LEU A 129 5.39 6.41 -7.65
C LEU A 129 4.18 6.18 -6.77
N VAL A 130 3.98 7.04 -5.78
CA VAL A 130 2.85 6.99 -4.87
C VAL A 130 1.91 8.12 -5.25
N ALA A 131 0.67 7.76 -5.61
CA ALA A 131 -0.36 8.72 -5.96
C ALA A 131 -1.57 8.61 -5.03
N THR A 132 -2.18 9.74 -4.71
CA THR A 132 -3.37 9.81 -3.87
C THR A 132 -4.46 10.66 -4.52
N ARG A 133 -5.70 10.21 -4.46
CA ARG A 133 -6.85 10.94 -5.01
C ARG A 133 -8.06 10.77 -4.12
N GLU A 134 -8.78 11.85 -3.87
CA GLU A 134 -9.96 11.84 -3.02
C GLU A 134 -11.25 12.17 -3.77
N ASN A 135 -12.35 11.67 -3.21
CA ASN A 135 -13.71 12.01 -3.57
C ASN A 135 -14.51 12.18 -2.27
N THR A 136 -15.82 12.41 -2.38
CA THR A 136 -16.71 12.57 -1.23
C THR A 136 -16.66 11.32 -0.34
N ARG A 137 -16.09 11.48 0.86
CA ARG A 137 -15.93 10.42 1.88
C ARG A 137 -15.27 9.14 1.38
N SER A 138 -14.40 9.25 0.38
CA SER A 138 -13.52 8.15 -0.04
C SER A 138 -12.21 8.68 -0.60
N PHE A 139 -11.15 7.90 -0.49
CA PHE A 139 -9.88 8.20 -1.15
C PHE A 139 -9.19 6.92 -1.61
N MET A 140 -8.34 7.09 -2.62
CA MET A 140 -7.52 6.05 -3.20
C MET A 140 -6.05 6.36 -2.99
N VAL A 141 -5.26 5.30 -2.82
CA VAL A 141 -3.80 5.35 -2.82
C VAL A 141 -3.31 4.31 -3.81
N THR A 142 -2.39 4.68 -4.69
CA THR A 142 -1.74 3.73 -5.60
C THR A 142 -0.23 3.83 -5.43
N SER A 143 0.44 2.69 -5.40
CA SER A 143 1.90 2.62 -5.38
C SER A 143 2.35 1.77 -6.56
N GLN A 144 3.20 2.33 -7.42
CA GLN A 144 3.67 1.67 -8.65
C GLN A 144 5.19 1.72 -8.74
N PRO A 145 5.87 0.62 -9.10
CA PRO A 145 7.32 0.55 -9.08
C PRO A 145 7.91 1.33 -10.26
N VAL A 146 8.94 2.13 -9.99
CA VAL A 146 9.63 2.94 -10.98
C VAL A 146 11.04 2.40 -11.23
N ALA A 147 11.43 2.32 -12.49
CA ALA A 147 12.76 1.90 -12.91
C ALA A 147 13.79 2.91 -12.39
N TYR A 148 14.68 2.42 -11.51
CA TYR A 148 15.69 3.25 -10.86
C TYR A 148 17.00 2.49 -10.77
N THR A 149 18.06 3.01 -11.39
CA THR A 149 19.32 2.28 -11.59
C THR A 149 20.23 2.28 -10.36
N GLN A 150 20.07 3.26 -9.47
CA GLN A 150 20.89 3.38 -8.27
C GLN A 150 20.28 2.52 -7.15
N VAL A 151 20.99 1.48 -6.73
CA VAL A 151 20.63 0.66 -5.57
C VAL A 151 21.53 1.05 -4.41
N LYS A 152 20.97 1.37 -3.24
CA LYS A 152 21.79 1.72 -2.07
C LYS A 152 22.57 0.51 -1.59
N GLN A 153 23.81 0.73 -1.17
CA GLN A 153 24.66 -0.34 -0.62
C GLN A 153 23.97 -1.03 0.56
N GLY A 154 23.98 -2.37 0.57
CA GLY A 154 23.34 -3.18 1.62
C GLY A 154 21.85 -3.47 1.40
N TYR A 155 21.26 -2.91 0.34
CA TYR A 155 19.87 -3.15 -0.05
C TYR A 155 19.80 -4.02 -1.31
N VAL A 156 18.71 -4.78 -1.42
CA VAL A 156 18.30 -5.46 -2.64
C VAL A 156 17.00 -4.84 -3.12
N ARG A 157 16.92 -4.49 -4.40
CA ARG A 157 15.71 -3.91 -4.99
C ARG A 157 14.55 -4.91 -4.97
N GLY A 158 13.47 -4.54 -4.28
CA GLY A 158 12.15 -5.12 -4.43
C GLY A 158 11.33 -4.36 -5.47
N ALA A 159 10.23 -4.96 -5.88
CA ALA A 159 9.19 -4.27 -6.62
C ALA A 159 7.84 -4.64 -6.03
N TYR A 160 6.98 -3.64 -5.90
CA TYR A 160 5.71 -3.72 -5.22
C TYR A 160 4.71 -2.85 -5.95
N GLU A 161 3.47 -3.33 -6.04
CA GLU A 161 2.34 -2.57 -6.53
C GLU A 161 1.20 -2.65 -5.52
N ALA A 162 0.57 -1.52 -5.26
CA ALA A 162 -0.61 -1.40 -4.41
C ALA A 162 -1.72 -0.59 -5.04
N TRP A 163 -2.94 -0.98 -4.68
CA TRP A 163 -4.17 -0.24 -4.91
C TRP A 163 -5.00 -0.28 -3.64
N GLU A 164 -5.26 0.90 -3.09
CA GLU A 164 -6.03 1.06 -1.88
C GLU A 164 -7.28 1.89 -2.13
N LEU A 165 -8.34 1.52 -1.42
CA LEU A 165 -9.57 2.29 -1.32
C LEU A 165 -9.96 2.37 0.15
N VAL A 166 -10.15 3.59 0.63
CA VAL A 166 -10.74 3.89 1.93
C VAL A 166 -12.04 4.63 1.70
N SER A 167 -13.12 4.16 2.31
CA SER A 167 -14.46 4.73 2.16
C SER A 167 -15.17 4.77 3.50
N GLU A 168 -15.83 5.88 3.82
CA GLU A 168 -16.84 5.90 4.87
C GLU A 168 -18.17 5.43 4.31
N ILE A 169 -18.76 4.42 4.94
CA ILE A 169 -20.02 3.80 4.55
C ILE A 169 -20.94 3.69 5.77
N GLU A 170 -22.23 3.45 5.55
CA GLU A 170 -23.16 3.08 6.61
C GLU A 170 -23.25 1.55 6.70
N ASN A 171 -23.17 1.01 7.92
CA ASN A 171 -23.39 -0.42 8.16
C ASN A 171 -24.90 -0.76 8.18
N GLU A 172 -25.23 -2.03 8.40
CA GLU A 172 -26.63 -2.50 8.46
C GLU A 172 -27.46 -1.83 9.58
N GLN A 173 -26.79 -1.29 10.59
CA GLN A 173 -27.37 -0.61 11.74
C GLN A 173 -27.53 0.92 11.51
N GLY A 174 -27.03 1.44 10.37
CA GLY A 174 -27.03 2.87 10.06
C GLY A 174 -25.88 3.66 10.71
N ASP A 175 -24.93 2.98 11.34
CA ASP A 175 -23.74 3.62 11.90
C ASP A 175 -22.70 3.87 10.81
N LYS A 176 -22.01 5.01 10.90
CA LYS A 176 -20.88 5.32 10.02
C LYS A 176 -19.67 4.47 10.39
N VAL A 177 -19.18 3.70 9.43
CA VAL A 177 -17.98 2.87 9.54
C VAL A 177 -17.02 3.18 8.41
N VAL A 178 -15.74 2.90 8.61
CA VAL A 178 -14.71 3.09 7.60
C VAL A 178 -14.27 1.75 7.07
N GLU A 179 -14.50 1.52 5.77
CA GLU A 179 -13.97 0.37 5.07
C GLU A 179 -12.62 0.73 4.45
N TRP A 180 -11.62 -0.12 4.67
CA TRP A 180 -10.30 0.01 4.05
C TRP A 180 -9.90 -1.29 3.37
N ILE A 181 -9.72 -1.22 2.05
CA ILE A 181 -9.27 -2.31 1.20
C ILE A 181 -7.91 -1.93 0.63
N CYS A 182 -6.91 -2.80 0.81
CA CYS A 182 -5.62 -2.72 0.14
C CYS A 182 -5.42 -3.99 -0.66
N ILE A 183 -5.04 -3.85 -1.91
CA ILE A 183 -4.67 -4.94 -2.82
C ILE A 183 -3.23 -4.72 -3.18
N GLN A 184 -2.42 -5.76 -3.03
CA GLN A 184 -1.02 -5.66 -3.39
C GLN A 184 -0.50 -6.90 -4.09
N ARG A 185 0.58 -6.69 -4.85
CA ARG A 185 1.44 -7.76 -5.35
C ARG A 185 2.89 -7.34 -5.19
N SER A 186 3.72 -8.27 -4.73
CA SER A 186 5.12 -7.99 -4.47
C SER A 186 6.05 -9.02 -5.09
N SER A 187 7.27 -8.57 -5.34
CA SER A 187 8.39 -9.39 -5.77
C SER A 187 9.58 -8.98 -4.92
N ALA A 188 9.83 -9.71 -3.84
CA ALA A 188 10.85 -9.39 -2.84
C ALA A 188 12.29 -9.34 -3.35
N GLY A 189 12.55 -9.66 -4.63
CA GLY A 189 13.88 -9.64 -5.23
C GLY A 189 14.82 -10.70 -4.62
N GLY A 190 15.92 -10.99 -5.31
CA GLY A 190 16.91 -11.96 -4.84
C GLY A 190 16.39 -13.40 -4.74
N LEU A 191 16.94 -14.17 -3.78
CA LEU A 191 16.73 -15.62 -3.61
C LEU A 191 15.70 -15.99 -2.53
N ILE A 192 14.77 -15.10 -2.17
CA ILE A 192 13.75 -15.43 -1.15
C ILE A 192 12.71 -16.40 -1.76
N PRO A 193 12.50 -17.61 -1.20
CA PRO A 193 11.48 -18.54 -1.67
C PRO A 193 10.07 -17.93 -1.62
N ARG A 194 9.36 -18.00 -2.74
CA ARG A 194 8.06 -17.33 -2.95
C ARG A 194 6.99 -17.71 -1.92
N PHE A 195 6.96 -18.97 -1.50
CA PHE A 195 6.00 -19.44 -0.50
C PHE A 195 6.18 -18.76 0.87
N MET A 196 7.42 -18.36 1.22
CA MET A 196 7.67 -17.61 2.46
C MET A 196 7.28 -16.15 2.31
N SER A 197 7.55 -15.51 1.16
CA SER A 197 7.11 -14.13 0.89
C SER A 197 5.58 -14.00 0.97
N ASP A 198 4.85 -14.92 0.34
CA ASP A 198 3.39 -14.85 0.27
C ASP A 198 2.72 -15.18 1.61
N TRP A 199 3.27 -16.14 2.36
CA TRP A 199 2.70 -16.59 3.63
C TRP A 199 3.04 -15.63 4.78
N VAL A 200 4.25 -15.08 4.81
CA VAL A 200 4.63 -14.03 5.76
C VAL A 200 3.87 -12.75 5.47
N ALA A 201 3.77 -12.34 4.19
CA ALA A 201 2.91 -11.24 3.81
C ALA A 201 1.48 -11.49 4.31
N ALA A 202 0.82 -12.58 3.88
CA ALA A 202 -0.56 -12.91 4.26
C ALA A 202 -0.81 -12.94 5.78
N LYS A 203 0.15 -13.42 6.58
CA LYS A 203 0.04 -13.42 8.04
C LYS A 203 0.36 -12.09 8.69
N ASP A 204 1.21 -11.24 8.10
CA ASP A 204 1.59 -9.96 8.70
C ASP A 204 0.68 -8.78 8.29
N PHE A 205 -0.17 -8.89 7.26
CA PHE A 205 -1.06 -7.78 6.85
C PHE A 205 -1.97 -7.23 7.95
N HIS A 206 -2.40 -8.07 8.90
CA HIS A 206 -3.24 -7.59 9.99
C HIS A 206 -2.45 -6.68 10.94
N HIS A 207 -1.14 -6.88 11.06
CA HIS A 207 -0.27 -6.03 11.87
C HIS A 207 -0.17 -4.60 11.33
N ASP A 208 -0.32 -4.38 10.02
CA ASP A 208 -0.30 -3.04 9.44
C ASP A 208 -1.54 -2.22 9.85
N VAL A 209 -2.73 -2.85 9.80
CA VAL A 209 -4.00 -2.25 10.24
C VAL A 209 -3.98 -2.02 11.76
N GLU A 210 -3.53 -3.00 12.53
CA GLU A 210 -3.37 -2.81 13.96
C GLU A 210 -2.34 -1.72 14.29
N GLY A 211 -1.24 -1.64 13.52
CA GLY A 211 -0.18 -0.67 13.71
C GLY A 211 -0.67 0.75 13.57
N ILE A 212 -1.43 1.03 12.50
CA ILE A 212 -2.01 2.36 12.27
C ILE A 212 -3.08 2.70 13.32
N ILE A 213 -3.95 1.75 13.68
CA ILE A 213 -4.99 1.97 14.71
C ILE A 213 -4.35 2.26 16.07
N LYS A 214 -3.38 1.44 16.49
CA LYS A 214 -2.61 1.67 17.74
C LYS A 214 -1.92 3.03 17.72
N TYR A 215 -1.33 3.42 16.60
CA TYR A 215 -0.69 4.73 16.47
C TYR A 215 -1.68 5.90 16.61
N ILE A 216 -2.86 5.81 15.98
CA ILE A 216 -3.92 6.82 16.10
C ILE A 216 -4.45 6.92 17.53
N GLN A 217 -4.72 5.77 18.16
CA GLN A 217 -5.24 5.71 19.54
C GLN A 217 -4.21 6.26 20.54
N ASN A 218 -2.93 5.96 20.36
CA ASN A 218 -1.86 6.51 21.20
C ASN A 218 -1.72 8.03 21.06
N LYS A 219 -1.96 8.59 19.86
CA LYS A 219 -1.95 10.04 19.65
C LYS A 219 -3.16 10.75 20.25
N SER A 220 -4.33 10.12 20.26
CA SER A 220 -5.54 10.72 20.83
C SER A 220 -5.50 10.80 22.36
N ASN A 221 -4.60 10.04 23.00
CA ASN A 221 -4.39 10.00 24.45
C ASN A 221 -3.25 10.92 24.94
N GLN A 222 -2.65 11.72 24.05
CA GLN A 222 -1.63 12.74 24.37
C GLN A 222 -2.22 14.14 24.20
#